data_AF-H3B059-F1
#
_entry.id   AF-H3B059-F1
#
_cell.length_a   1.000
_cell.length_b   1.000
_cell.length_c   1.000
_cell.angle_alpha   90.00
_cell.angle_beta   90.00
_cell.angle_gamma   90.00
#
_symmetry.space_group_name_H-M   'P 1'
#
loop_
_entity.id
_entity.type
_entity.pdbx_description
1 polymer ?
#
loop_
_entity_poly.entity_id
_entity_poly.type
_entity_poly.pdbx_seq_one_letter_code
_entity_poly.pdbx_strand_id
1 'polypeptide(L)'
;GSTDSCQNRCGEGFNAAFTCQCNAACVRHGDCCADYYACNYKKDLQITFFYLRYQVTVKKNPVADLPLALHSCKGRCDESYNRDDPCHCNKCQQYNNCCNDYSALCDDHTTGGTSAGDHISNAEILELSEQFYSLDINKVDETNIVINAQRLIPNSDTDAKVDYAPARLYTFVNEGVFFARPTFAAFISLLNNYHQKTGEAEVFSNEQFAEQDTFLSEIMKTPIMQEFYNFLHSKSRLMREQEYTDAFFPLWFHFYHRGSCEGHSSIIKNLFSTGEIKKGKVSSFHNWIRFYLLEKSGSLNYYSHNFEGPWPGYPEMLGMQFNWNGYFKEVGSEFIGSSPEYDFAMYTLCFLAKPDKLCKVSVNGYQMGIQTYTWTKSVYGNGKKYVATAYPATP
;
A
#
# COMPACT_ATOMS: atom_id res chain seq x y z
N GLY A 1 -30.00 37.57 -7.84
CA GLY A 1 -29.55 36.31 -7.24
C GLY A 1 -30.44 36.01 -6.07
N SER A 2 -30.79 34.75 -5.84
CA SER A 2 -31.62 34.37 -4.69
C SER A 2 -30.90 34.74 -3.38
N THR A 3 -31.59 35.41 -2.46
CA THR A 3 -31.04 35.81 -1.16
C THR A 3 -30.79 34.60 -0.25
N ASP A 4 -31.44 33.47 -0.56
CA ASP A 4 -31.47 32.25 0.25
C ASP A 4 -30.50 31.16 -0.26
N SER A 5 -29.56 31.51 -1.14
CA SER A 5 -28.64 30.54 -1.77
C SER A 5 -27.19 31.02 -1.79
N CYS A 6 -26.28 30.05 -1.67
CA CYS A 6 -24.84 30.19 -1.82
C CYS A 6 -24.34 30.12 -3.27
N GLN A 7 -25.22 30.02 -4.25
CA GLN A 7 -24.83 30.03 -5.66
C GLN A 7 -24.06 31.32 -6.00
N ASN A 8 -22.75 31.17 -6.20
CA ASN A 8 -21.77 32.25 -6.46
C ASN A 8 -21.46 33.17 -5.27
N ARG A 9 -21.79 32.76 -4.04
CA ARG A 9 -21.53 33.53 -2.80
C ARG A 9 -20.61 32.78 -1.81
N CYS A 10 -20.04 31.65 -2.23
CA CYS A 10 -19.19 30.82 -1.40
C CYS A 10 -17.92 31.57 -0.95
N GLY A 11 -17.70 31.68 0.35
CA GLY A 11 -16.54 32.37 0.93
C GLY A 11 -16.68 33.89 1.02
N GLU A 12 -17.85 34.46 0.69
CA GLU A 12 -18.11 35.89 0.88
C GLU A 12 -18.14 36.27 2.37
N GLY A 13 -17.59 37.43 2.71
CA GLY A 13 -17.68 38.00 4.06
C GLY A 13 -19.13 38.17 4.52
N PHE A 14 -19.34 38.22 5.84
CA PHE A 14 -20.67 38.39 6.42
C PHE A 14 -21.39 39.60 5.82
N ASN A 15 -22.63 39.41 5.37
CA ASN A 15 -23.44 40.48 4.82
C ASN A 15 -24.89 40.37 5.31
N ALA A 16 -25.30 41.37 6.11
CA ALA A 16 -26.61 41.43 6.76
C ALA A 16 -27.79 41.65 5.81
N ALA A 17 -27.54 41.96 4.53
CA ALA A 17 -28.59 42.06 3.52
C ALA A 17 -29.12 40.69 3.06
N PHE A 18 -28.45 39.60 3.45
CA PHE A 18 -28.88 38.23 3.13
C PHE A 18 -29.46 37.53 4.36
N THR A 19 -30.51 36.77 4.11
CA THR A 19 -31.24 35.92 5.06
C THR A 19 -30.40 34.74 5.57
N CYS A 20 -29.31 34.39 4.88
CA CYS A 20 -28.37 33.34 5.25
C CYS A 20 -26.96 33.63 4.71
N GLN A 21 -25.96 32.99 5.34
CA GLN A 21 -24.53 33.22 5.10
C GLN A 21 -23.85 32.00 4.44
N CYS A 22 -22.78 32.28 3.71
CA CYS A 22 -22.03 31.30 2.90
C CYS A 22 -20.53 31.27 3.21
N ASN A 23 -20.17 31.67 4.44
CA ASN A 23 -18.79 31.66 4.94
C ASN A 23 -18.62 30.66 6.07
N ALA A 24 -17.36 30.34 6.39
CA ALA A 24 -17.01 29.36 7.41
C ALA A 24 -17.56 29.69 8.82
N ALA A 25 -17.82 30.98 9.10
CA ALA A 25 -18.38 31.39 10.39
C ALA A 25 -19.86 31.01 10.54
N CYS A 26 -20.59 30.77 9.44
CA CYS A 26 -22.03 30.52 9.50
C CYS A 26 -22.40 29.28 10.32
N VAL A 27 -21.54 28.26 10.33
CA VAL A 27 -21.77 27.00 11.07
C VAL A 27 -21.79 27.26 12.58
N ARG A 28 -20.98 28.21 13.03
CA ARG A 28 -20.91 28.61 14.45
C ARG A 28 -22.10 29.49 14.84
N HIS A 29 -22.60 30.31 13.91
CA HIS A 29 -23.69 31.25 14.16
C HIS A 29 -25.07 30.68 13.82
N GLY A 30 -25.14 29.51 13.20
CA GLY A 30 -26.40 28.83 12.86
C GLY A 30 -27.19 29.49 11.74
N ASP A 31 -26.54 30.31 10.91
CA ASP A 31 -27.16 31.13 9.86
C ASP A 31 -26.73 30.71 8.45
N CYS A 32 -26.22 29.49 8.26
CA CYS A 32 -25.83 28.98 6.95
C CYS A 32 -27.02 28.86 5.99
N CYS A 33 -26.81 29.18 4.71
CA CYS A 33 -27.80 28.84 3.68
C CYS A 33 -27.96 27.32 3.55
N ALA A 34 -29.14 26.87 3.13
CA ALA A 34 -29.43 25.44 3.00
C ALA A 34 -28.49 24.71 2.03
N ASP A 35 -27.97 25.43 1.03
CA ASP A 35 -27.01 24.95 0.03
C ASP A 35 -25.54 25.28 0.38
N TYR A 36 -25.25 25.74 1.61
CA TYR A 36 -23.88 26.02 2.06
C TYR A 36 -22.95 24.82 1.90
N TYR A 37 -23.42 23.60 2.14
CA TYR A 37 -22.61 22.39 1.95
C TYR A 37 -22.19 22.19 0.48
N ALA A 38 -22.91 22.76 -0.50
CA ALA A 38 -22.50 22.76 -1.90
C ALA A 38 -21.29 23.67 -2.18
N CYS A 39 -20.97 24.62 -1.29
CA CYS A 39 -19.74 25.40 -1.38
C CYS A 39 -18.49 24.57 -1.07
N ASN A 40 -18.60 23.54 -0.23
CA ASN A 40 -17.49 22.60 -0.01
C ASN A 40 -17.20 21.80 -1.28
N TYR A 41 -18.23 21.44 -2.05
CA TYR A 41 -18.09 20.72 -3.32
C TYR A 41 -17.48 21.54 -4.46
N LYS A 42 -17.49 22.89 -4.41
CA LYS A 42 -16.83 23.71 -5.45
C LYS A 42 -15.31 23.79 -5.31
N LYS A 43 -14.73 23.47 -4.14
CA LYS A 43 -13.29 23.20 -4.03
C LYS A 43 -12.91 21.80 -4.55
N ASP A 44 -13.87 20.88 -4.61
CA ASP A 44 -13.68 19.50 -5.08
C ASP A 44 -13.94 19.31 -6.59
N LEU A 45 -14.17 20.40 -7.35
CA LEU A 45 -14.44 20.31 -8.79
C LEU A 45 -13.20 20.00 -9.66
N GLN A 46 -12.02 19.89 -9.08
CA GLN A 46 -10.83 19.31 -9.74
C GLN A 46 -10.76 17.78 -9.62
N ILE A 47 -11.58 17.16 -8.75
CA ILE A 47 -11.61 15.71 -8.53
C ILE A 47 -12.67 15.03 -9.43
N THR A 48 -13.55 15.80 -10.07
CA THR A 48 -14.76 15.27 -10.72
C THR A 48 -14.54 14.63 -12.10
N PHE A 49 -13.37 14.80 -12.73
CA PHE A 49 -13.07 14.04 -13.97
C PHE A 49 -12.90 12.54 -13.72
N PHE A 50 -12.53 12.14 -12.50
CA PHE A 50 -12.44 10.73 -12.11
C PHE A 50 -13.80 10.12 -11.72
N TYR A 51 -14.67 10.89 -11.06
CA TYR A 51 -15.98 10.39 -10.62
C TYR A 51 -16.97 10.11 -11.76
N LEU A 52 -16.85 10.77 -12.91
CA LEU A 52 -17.76 10.58 -14.05
C LEU A 52 -17.56 9.26 -14.81
N ARG A 53 -16.45 8.53 -14.60
CA ARG A 53 -16.33 7.12 -15.06
C ARG A 53 -17.01 6.12 -14.13
N TYR A 54 -17.21 6.47 -12.86
CA TYR A 54 -17.70 5.54 -11.84
C TYR A 54 -19.23 5.31 -11.87
N GLN A 55 -20.01 6.22 -12.45
CA GLN A 55 -21.48 6.18 -12.38
C GLN A 55 -22.20 5.58 -13.61
N VAL A 56 -21.49 5.06 -14.63
CA VAL A 56 -22.17 4.51 -15.82
C VAL A 56 -22.45 3.00 -15.75
N THR A 57 -21.97 2.26 -14.73
CA THR A 57 -22.19 0.80 -14.66
C THR A 57 -22.67 0.23 -13.33
N VAL A 58 -23.43 0.99 -12.52
CA VAL A 58 -24.18 0.39 -11.41
C VAL A 58 -25.63 0.89 -11.41
N LYS A 59 -26.46 0.30 -12.26
CA LYS A 59 -27.89 0.16 -11.92
C LYS A 59 -28.02 -1.07 -11.03
N LYS A 60 -28.10 -0.86 -9.71
CA LYS A 60 -29.03 -1.58 -8.82
C LYS A 60 -29.03 -0.94 -7.43
N ASN A 61 -30.24 -0.63 -6.96
CA ASN A 61 -30.59 -0.02 -5.68
C ASN A 61 -29.97 -0.75 -4.48
N PRO A 62 -29.38 -0.04 -3.50
CA PRO A 62 -29.02 -0.62 -2.22
C PRO A 62 -29.98 -0.13 -1.13
N VAL A 63 -31.21 -0.64 -1.10
CA VAL A 63 -32.10 -0.53 0.08
C VAL A 63 -32.98 -1.79 0.14
N ALA A 64 -32.40 -2.95 0.45
CA ALA A 64 -33.21 -4.16 0.77
C ALA A 64 -32.52 -5.25 1.61
N ASP A 65 -31.18 -5.33 1.72
CA ASP A 65 -30.53 -6.56 2.27
C ASP A 65 -29.93 -6.43 3.68
N LEU A 66 -30.22 -5.36 4.42
CA LEU A 66 -29.66 -5.14 5.76
C LEU A 66 -30.00 -6.23 6.82
N PRO A 67 -31.12 -6.99 6.76
CA PRO A 67 -31.40 -8.03 7.74
C PRO A 67 -30.67 -9.37 7.51
N LEU A 68 -30.12 -9.62 6.30
CA LEU A 68 -29.63 -10.96 5.91
C LEU A 68 -28.19 -11.25 6.35
N ALA A 69 -27.35 -10.24 6.55
CA ALA A 69 -25.94 -10.42 6.91
C ALA A 69 -25.73 -10.88 8.36
N LEU A 70 -26.65 -10.57 9.28
CA LEU A 70 -26.55 -10.94 10.69
C LEU A 70 -26.85 -12.42 10.95
N HIS A 71 -27.52 -13.08 10.01
CA HIS A 71 -27.95 -14.48 10.09
C HIS A 71 -27.09 -15.45 9.25
N SER A 72 -25.97 -14.97 8.70
CA SER A 72 -25.11 -15.70 7.77
C SER A 72 -23.66 -15.74 8.23
N CYS A 73 -22.97 -16.83 7.95
CA CYS A 73 -21.54 -17.03 8.16
C CYS A 73 -20.66 -16.54 7.02
N LYS A 74 -21.23 -15.97 5.96
CA LYS A 74 -20.48 -15.46 4.82
C LYS A 74 -19.52 -14.34 5.26
N GLY A 75 -18.22 -14.61 5.21
CA GLY A 75 -17.16 -13.69 5.66
C GLY A 75 -17.02 -13.55 7.18
N ARG A 76 -17.67 -14.44 7.96
CA ARG A 76 -17.70 -14.40 9.43
C ARG A 76 -17.12 -15.67 10.09
N CYS A 77 -16.59 -16.63 9.33
CA CYS A 77 -15.93 -17.80 9.92
C CYS A 77 -14.79 -17.38 10.86
N ASP A 78 -14.67 -18.04 12.00
CA ASP A 78 -13.69 -17.74 13.07
C ASP A 78 -13.82 -16.35 13.71
N GLU A 79 -15.01 -15.74 13.66
CA GLU A 79 -15.26 -14.46 14.33
C GLU A 79 -15.09 -14.51 15.86
N SER A 80 -14.74 -13.35 16.45
CA SER A 80 -14.80 -13.16 17.89
C SER A 80 -16.25 -13.21 18.38
N TYR A 81 -16.48 -13.84 19.54
CA TYR A 81 -17.81 -13.89 20.15
C TYR A 81 -18.34 -12.48 20.46
N ASN A 82 -19.59 -12.23 20.08
CA ASN A 82 -20.31 -10.99 20.32
C ASN A 82 -21.75 -11.27 20.78
N ARG A 83 -22.10 -10.88 22.01
CA ARG A 83 -23.41 -11.20 22.60
C ARG A 83 -24.60 -10.60 21.84
N ASP A 84 -24.36 -9.56 21.04
CA ASP A 84 -25.42 -8.84 20.34
C ASP A 84 -25.75 -9.47 18.97
N ASP A 85 -25.00 -10.50 18.53
CA ASP A 85 -25.27 -11.21 17.29
C ASP A 85 -26.31 -12.33 17.52
N PRO A 86 -27.25 -12.53 16.60
CA PRO A 86 -28.28 -13.56 16.72
C PRO A 86 -27.74 -14.97 16.50
N CYS A 87 -26.57 -15.11 15.88
CA CYS A 87 -25.88 -16.36 15.64
C CYS A 87 -24.38 -16.12 15.39
N HIS A 88 -23.59 -17.18 15.58
CA HIS A 88 -22.15 -17.16 15.54
C HIS A 88 -21.55 -18.13 14.53
N CYS A 89 -20.34 -17.80 14.07
CA CYS A 89 -19.63 -18.56 13.03
C CYS A 89 -18.24 -19.02 13.47
N ASN A 90 -18.05 -19.16 14.78
CA ASN A 90 -16.84 -19.66 15.41
C ASN A 90 -17.08 -21.05 16.03
N LYS A 91 -16.59 -21.31 17.26
CA LYS A 91 -16.91 -22.50 18.08
C LYS A 91 -18.41 -22.66 18.42
N CYS A 92 -19.31 -22.17 17.58
CA CYS A 92 -20.75 -22.13 17.78
C CYS A 92 -21.37 -23.54 17.94
N GLN A 93 -20.75 -24.59 17.39
CA GLN A 93 -21.18 -25.98 17.60
C GLN A 93 -21.11 -26.39 19.09
N GLN A 94 -20.18 -25.81 19.86
CA GLN A 94 -20.05 -26.05 21.30
C GLN A 94 -21.13 -25.35 22.12
N TYR A 95 -21.66 -24.23 21.60
CA TYR A 95 -22.60 -23.34 22.29
C TYR A 95 -24.02 -23.36 21.69
N ASN A 96 -24.23 -24.18 20.65
CA ASN A 96 -25.49 -24.34 19.91
C ASN A 96 -26.10 -23.01 19.43
N ASN A 97 -25.26 -22.10 18.94
CA ASN A 97 -25.65 -20.77 18.48
C ASN A 97 -25.15 -20.48 17.05
N CYS A 98 -24.97 -21.52 16.22
CA CYS A 98 -24.49 -21.38 14.87
C CYS A 98 -25.47 -20.65 13.95
N CYS A 99 -24.96 -19.87 12.99
CA CYS A 99 -25.80 -19.40 11.90
C CYS A 99 -26.26 -20.57 11.02
N ASN A 100 -27.40 -20.40 10.34
CA ASN A 100 -28.04 -21.48 9.59
C ASN A 100 -27.17 -22.04 8.45
N ASP A 101 -26.23 -21.25 7.95
CA ASP A 101 -25.28 -21.60 6.90
C ASP A 101 -23.89 -21.96 7.42
N TYR A 102 -23.69 -22.05 8.75
CA TYR A 102 -22.40 -22.41 9.36
C TYR A 102 -21.86 -23.73 8.82
N SER A 103 -22.70 -24.76 8.77
CA SER A 103 -22.30 -26.08 8.29
C SER A 103 -21.88 -26.09 6.82
N ALA A 104 -22.42 -25.16 6.02
CA ALA A 104 -22.12 -25.05 4.60
C ALA A 104 -20.92 -24.13 4.31
N LEU A 105 -20.53 -23.27 5.26
CA LEU A 105 -19.52 -22.23 5.05
C LEU A 105 -18.27 -22.37 5.94
N CYS A 106 -18.37 -22.99 7.11
CA CYS A 106 -17.28 -23.04 8.11
C CYS A 106 -16.99 -24.45 8.67
N ASP A 107 -17.83 -25.46 8.40
CA ASP A 107 -17.70 -26.81 8.98
C ASP A 107 -17.12 -27.81 7.95
N ASP A 108 -15.81 -27.73 7.69
CA ASP A 108 -15.14 -28.67 6.77
C ASP A 108 -14.27 -29.67 7.54
N HIS A 109 -14.85 -30.83 7.86
CA HIS A 109 -14.09 -32.03 8.20
C HIS A 109 -14.15 -33.14 7.14
N THR A 110 -14.81 -32.93 5.99
CA THR A 110 -14.84 -33.94 4.92
C THR A 110 -15.03 -33.29 3.55
N THR A 111 -13.91 -33.14 2.83
CA THR A 111 -13.77 -33.21 1.38
C THR A 111 -14.90 -32.59 0.54
N GLY A 112 -14.67 -31.34 0.12
CA GLY A 112 -14.94 -30.92 -1.25
C GLY A 112 -16.32 -30.32 -1.52
N GLY A 113 -16.44 -29.01 -1.31
CA GLY A 113 -17.25 -28.17 -2.19
C GLY A 113 -17.94 -26.94 -1.60
N THR A 114 -17.19 -25.88 -1.23
CA THR A 114 -17.51 -24.43 -1.31
C THR A 114 -16.39 -23.66 -0.57
N SER A 115 -15.55 -22.74 -1.08
CA SER A 115 -15.37 -22.02 -2.33
C SER A 115 -13.85 -21.74 -2.48
N ALA A 116 -13.17 -22.40 -3.42
CA ALA A 116 -11.72 -22.28 -3.63
C ALA A 116 -11.24 -20.89 -4.14
N GLY A 117 -12.19 -19.95 -4.32
CA GLY A 117 -11.96 -18.65 -4.93
C GLY A 117 -11.43 -17.58 -3.98
N ASP A 118 -11.84 -17.52 -2.71
CA ASP A 118 -11.56 -16.30 -1.92
C ASP A 118 -10.27 -16.33 -1.08
N HIS A 119 -9.83 -17.51 -0.64
CA HIS A 119 -8.60 -17.62 0.18
C HIS A 119 -7.38 -17.96 -0.68
N ILE A 120 -6.32 -17.15 -0.59
CA ILE A 120 -5.00 -17.43 -1.19
C ILE A 120 -4.25 -18.38 -0.25
N SER A 121 -4.09 -19.63 -0.68
CA SER A 121 -3.40 -20.67 0.08
C SER A 121 -1.89 -20.45 0.12
N ASN A 122 -1.20 -21.02 1.12
CA ASN A 122 0.26 -20.91 1.21
C ASN A 122 0.97 -21.51 -0.02
N ALA A 123 0.42 -22.58 -0.61
CA ALA A 123 0.97 -23.19 -1.81
C ALA A 123 0.91 -22.22 -3.01
N GLU A 124 -0.22 -21.52 -3.17
CA GLU A 124 -0.40 -20.51 -4.22
C GLU A 124 0.51 -19.30 -4.01
N ILE A 125 0.76 -18.88 -2.76
CA ILE A 125 1.73 -17.81 -2.48
C ILE A 125 3.13 -18.22 -2.96
N LEU A 126 3.57 -19.44 -2.63
CA LEU A 126 4.89 -19.93 -3.02
C LEU A 126 5.01 -20.09 -4.54
N GLU A 127 3.99 -20.65 -5.19
CA GLU A 127 3.98 -20.82 -6.65
C GLU A 127 3.99 -19.49 -7.39
N LEU A 128 3.10 -18.56 -7.00
CA LEU A 128 2.99 -17.26 -7.65
C LEU A 128 4.22 -16.38 -7.42
N SER A 129 4.85 -16.47 -6.25
CA SER A 129 6.11 -15.75 -5.99
C SER A 129 7.28 -16.25 -6.84
N GLU A 130 7.39 -17.56 -7.10
CA GLU A 130 8.38 -18.09 -8.06
C GLU A 130 8.07 -17.64 -9.49
N GLN A 131 6.80 -17.60 -9.87
CA GLN A 131 6.41 -17.07 -11.18
C GLN A 131 6.83 -15.61 -11.31
N PHE A 132 6.58 -14.77 -10.32
CA PHE A 132 7.04 -13.37 -10.32
C PHE A 132 8.56 -13.26 -10.47
N TYR A 133 9.33 -14.09 -9.76
CA TYR A 133 10.78 -14.13 -9.88
C TYR A 133 11.24 -14.48 -11.31
N SER A 134 10.59 -15.46 -11.94
CA SER A 134 10.90 -15.88 -13.30
C SER A 134 10.47 -14.87 -14.38
N LEU A 135 9.40 -14.11 -14.11
CA LEU A 135 8.80 -13.13 -15.01
C LEU A 135 9.40 -11.73 -14.87
N ASP A 136 10.32 -11.51 -13.92
CA ASP A 136 11.00 -10.23 -13.72
C ASP A 136 12.04 -9.95 -14.82
N ILE A 137 11.55 -9.66 -16.02
CA ILE A 137 12.37 -9.31 -17.19
C ILE A 137 13.12 -7.98 -17.01
N ASN A 138 12.64 -7.14 -16.10
CA ASN A 138 13.19 -5.83 -15.81
C ASN A 138 14.12 -5.85 -14.59
N LYS A 139 14.44 -7.01 -14.03
CA LYS A 139 15.45 -7.12 -12.97
C LYS A 139 16.81 -6.66 -13.44
N VAL A 140 17.58 -6.23 -12.47
CA VAL A 140 18.93 -5.70 -12.59
C VAL A 140 19.88 -6.85 -12.28
N ASP A 141 20.54 -7.37 -13.31
CA ASP A 141 21.49 -8.47 -13.17
C ASP A 141 22.90 -8.00 -12.79
N GLU A 142 23.75 -8.96 -12.43
CA GLU A 142 25.15 -8.77 -12.04
C GLU A 142 26.02 -8.03 -13.07
N THR A 143 25.61 -7.98 -14.34
CA THR A 143 26.37 -7.25 -15.38
C THR A 143 26.10 -5.75 -15.33
N ASN A 144 25.00 -5.37 -14.70
CA ASN A 144 24.53 -4.00 -14.65
C ASN A 144 24.53 -3.41 -13.23
N ILE A 145 24.67 -4.24 -12.19
CA ILE A 145 24.87 -3.79 -10.80
C ILE A 145 26.02 -4.53 -10.12
N VAL A 146 26.86 -3.79 -9.42
CA VAL A 146 27.95 -4.35 -8.61
C VAL A 146 27.91 -3.71 -7.23
N ILE A 147 27.66 -4.54 -6.22
CA ILE A 147 27.69 -4.15 -4.83
C ILE A 147 28.98 -4.58 -4.14
N ASN A 148 29.39 -3.82 -3.12
CA ASN A 148 30.47 -4.14 -2.20
C ASN A 148 29.87 -4.20 -0.78
N ALA A 149 29.39 -5.39 -0.41
CA ALA A 149 28.73 -5.65 0.88
C ALA A 149 29.67 -5.44 2.09
N GLN A 150 30.99 -5.45 1.88
CA GLN A 150 31.99 -5.18 2.91
C GLN A 150 31.90 -6.15 4.11
N ARG A 151 31.41 -5.71 5.27
CA ARG A 151 31.49 -6.49 6.52
C ARG A 151 30.13 -7.02 6.96
N LEU A 152 30.06 -8.34 7.10
CA LEU A 152 29.00 -9.03 7.84
C LEU A 152 29.24 -8.89 9.35
N ILE A 153 28.22 -8.46 10.09
CA ILE A 153 28.25 -8.36 11.55
C ILE A 153 27.17 -9.26 12.20
N PRO A 154 27.36 -9.74 13.43
CA PRO A 154 26.34 -10.50 14.13
C PRO A 154 25.16 -9.60 14.53
N ASN A 155 23.97 -10.20 14.70
CA ASN A 155 22.77 -9.51 15.17
C ASN A 155 22.94 -8.82 16.55
N SER A 156 23.93 -9.22 17.35
CA SER A 156 24.23 -8.56 18.63
C SER A 156 24.82 -7.16 18.49
N ASP A 157 25.36 -6.83 17.31
CA ASP A 157 26.17 -5.63 17.09
C ASP A 157 25.44 -4.60 16.21
N THR A 158 24.20 -4.86 15.82
CA THR A 158 23.41 -4.00 14.90
C THR A 158 23.11 -2.62 15.46
N ASP A 159 23.14 -2.45 16.79
CA ASP A 159 22.90 -1.18 17.46
C ASP A 159 24.18 -0.38 17.77
N ALA A 160 25.36 -0.93 17.46
CA ALA A 160 26.65 -0.38 17.87
C ALA A 160 26.97 0.97 17.21
N LYS A 161 26.28 1.31 16.11
CA LYS A 161 26.47 2.56 15.33
C LYS A 161 27.91 2.78 14.87
N VAL A 162 28.63 1.68 14.66
CA VAL A 162 30.00 1.70 14.13
C VAL A 162 29.93 1.53 12.63
N ASP A 163 30.59 2.44 11.92
CA ASP A 163 30.79 2.32 10.49
C ASP A 163 31.91 1.28 10.24
N TYR A 164 31.52 0.14 9.68
CA TYR A 164 32.44 -0.92 9.25
C TYR A 164 32.61 -0.97 7.74
N ALA A 165 32.02 -0.01 7.03
CA ALA A 165 31.93 0.04 5.58
C ALA A 165 32.45 1.38 5.05
N PRO A 166 33.79 1.57 5.04
CA PRO A 166 34.39 2.84 4.61
C PRO A 166 34.17 3.17 3.12
N ALA A 167 33.75 2.19 2.32
CA ALA A 167 33.38 2.36 0.92
C ALA A 167 31.86 2.35 0.73
N ARG A 168 31.39 2.86 -0.41
CA ARG A 168 29.98 2.77 -0.80
C ARG A 168 29.56 1.33 -1.05
N LEU A 169 28.30 1.03 -0.75
CA LEU A 169 27.70 -0.26 -1.09
C LEU A 169 27.59 -0.42 -2.60
N TYR A 170 27.06 0.58 -3.32
CA TYR A 170 26.90 0.50 -4.76
C TYR A 170 28.15 1.03 -5.47
N THR A 171 28.99 0.11 -5.95
CA THR A 171 30.22 0.47 -6.68
C THR A 171 29.96 0.79 -8.16
N PHE A 172 28.98 0.11 -8.76
CA PHE A 172 28.55 0.35 -10.12
C PHE A 172 27.06 0.06 -10.28
N VAL A 173 26.37 0.94 -11.00
CA VAL A 173 24.99 0.77 -11.46
C VAL A 173 24.92 1.34 -12.88
N ASN A 174 24.46 0.54 -13.85
CA ASN A 174 24.32 0.95 -15.23
C ASN A 174 23.05 1.82 -15.43
N GLU A 175 23.13 3.08 -15.00
CA GLU A 175 22.03 4.05 -15.09
C GLU A 175 21.50 4.20 -16.53
N GLY A 176 22.36 4.11 -17.54
CA GLY A 176 21.97 4.27 -18.95
C GLY A 176 21.00 3.19 -19.42
N VAL A 177 21.11 1.97 -18.88
CA VAL A 177 20.18 0.87 -19.17
C VAL A 177 18.97 0.92 -18.24
N PHE A 178 19.17 1.11 -16.94
CA PHE A 178 18.08 1.07 -15.98
C PHE A 178 17.13 2.24 -16.07
N PHE A 179 17.65 3.46 -16.15
CA PHE A 179 16.80 4.66 -16.19
C PHE A 179 16.11 4.81 -17.55
N ALA A 180 16.55 4.06 -18.57
CA ALA A 180 15.85 3.96 -19.84
C ALA A 180 14.65 2.98 -19.79
N ARG A 181 14.57 2.09 -18.80
CA ARG A 181 13.42 1.18 -18.64
C ARG A 181 12.21 1.98 -18.17
N PRO A 182 11.03 1.85 -18.81
CA PRO A 182 9.85 2.66 -18.48
C PRO A 182 9.42 2.55 -17.01
N THR A 183 9.45 1.35 -16.43
CA THR A 183 9.02 1.13 -15.03
C THR A 183 9.95 1.80 -14.03
N PHE A 184 11.27 1.71 -14.24
CA PHE A 184 12.28 2.40 -13.44
C PHE A 184 12.20 3.91 -13.59
N ALA A 185 12.07 4.43 -14.81
CA ALA A 185 11.95 5.85 -15.08
C ALA A 185 10.73 6.44 -14.36
N ALA A 186 9.57 5.81 -14.51
CA ALA A 186 8.34 6.24 -13.85
C ALA A 186 8.47 6.15 -12.32
N PHE A 187 9.13 5.12 -11.81
CA PHE A 187 9.36 4.97 -10.38
C PHE A 187 10.29 6.05 -9.80
N ILE A 188 11.39 6.37 -10.49
CA ILE A 188 12.31 7.44 -10.07
C ILE A 188 11.62 8.80 -10.08
N SER A 189 10.75 9.05 -11.07
CA SER A 189 9.89 10.24 -11.10
C SER A 189 8.89 10.28 -9.95
N LEU A 190 8.51 9.15 -9.34
CA LEU A 190 7.78 9.20 -8.07
C LEU A 190 8.69 9.57 -6.92
N LEU A 191 9.88 8.94 -6.82
CA LEU A 191 10.80 9.11 -5.69
C LEU A 191 11.26 10.56 -5.48
N ASN A 192 11.35 11.36 -6.53
CA ASN A 192 11.80 12.76 -6.47
C ASN A 192 10.81 13.68 -5.70
N ASN A 193 9.56 13.26 -5.52
CA ASN A 193 8.50 14.04 -4.88
C ASN A 193 8.49 13.93 -3.36
N TYR A 194 9.23 12.98 -2.78
CA TYR A 194 9.15 12.66 -1.36
C TYR A 194 10.16 13.42 -0.52
N HIS A 195 9.64 14.21 0.43
CA HIS A 195 10.41 14.87 1.47
C HIS A 195 10.51 14.01 2.74
N GLN A 196 11.68 14.06 3.38
CA GLN A 196 12.06 13.23 4.52
C GLN A 196 11.26 13.50 5.82
N LYS A 197 10.71 14.70 5.99
CA LYS A 197 10.02 15.10 7.24
C LYS A 197 8.55 14.67 7.24
N THR A 198 8.09 14.18 8.39
CA THR A 198 6.68 13.88 8.66
C THR A 198 6.01 15.05 9.35
N GLY A 199 4.74 15.33 9.05
CA GLY A 199 3.91 16.27 9.81
C GLY A 199 3.41 17.49 9.04
N GLU A 200 3.81 17.66 7.78
CA GLU A 200 3.20 18.63 6.87
C GLU A 200 2.16 17.94 6.00
N ALA A 201 1.03 18.60 5.76
CA ALA A 201 0.02 18.11 4.82
C ALA A 201 0.64 18.06 3.42
N GLU A 202 0.72 16.87 2.84
CA GLU A 202 1.20 16.72 1.47
C GLU A 202 0.09 17.15 0.52
N VAL A 203 0.27 18.32 -0.10
CA VAL A 203 -0.56 18.78 -1.21
C VAL A 203 0.09 18.29 -2.48
N PHE A 204 -0.55 17.32 -3.14
CA PHE A 204 -0.09 16.83 -4.43
C PHE A 204 -0.50 17.78 -5.54
N SER A 205 0.45 18.09 -6.42
CA SER A 205 0.20 18.79 -7.67
C SER A 205 -0.43 17.85 -8.70
N ASN A 206 -1.06 18.41 -9.74
CA ASN A 206 -1.63 17.60 -10.83
C ASN A 206 -0.55 16.77 -11.55
N GLU A 207 0.66 17.30 -11.61
CA GLU A 207 1.84 16.63 -12.16
C GLU A 207 2.17 15.37 -11.35
N GLN A 208 2.15 15.46 -10.02
CA GLN A 208 2.41 14.32 -9.13
C GLN A 208 1.32 13.24 -9.19
N PHE A 209 0.08 13.62 -9.50
CA PHE A 209 -0.98 12.65 -9.81
C PHE A 209 -0.71 11.95 -11.15
N ALA A 210 -0.33 12.71 -12.18
CA ALA A 210 -0.01 12.14 -13.48
C ALA A 210 1.20 11.17 -13.42
N GLU A 211 2.19 11.44 -12.56
CA GLU A 211 3.33 10.54 -12.33
C GLU A 211 2.90 9.21 -11.69
N GLN A 212 1.91 9.22 -10.79
CA GLN A 212 1.34 7.99 -10.20
C GLN A 212 0.62 7.15 -11.24
N ASP A 213 -0.25 7.80 -12.03
CA ASP A 213 -0.97 7.13 -13.12
C ASP A 213 0.01 6.56 -14.15
N THR A 214 1.08 7.29 -14.45
CA THR A 214 2.14 6.83 -15.35
C THR A 214 2.84 5.60 -14.79
N PHE A 215 3.27 5.64 -13.53
CA PHE A 215 3.92 4.49 -12.90
C PHE A 215 3.04 3.25 -12.89
N LEU A 216 1.77 3.39 -12.45
CA LEU A 216 0.83 2.27 -12.44
C LEU A 216 0.62 1.73 -13.86
N SER A 217 0.40 2.61 -14.83
CA SER A 217 0.25 2.22 -16.24
C SER A 217 1.47 1.46 -16.78
N GLU A 218 2.69 1.88 -16.46
CA GLU A 218 3.90 1.20 -16.92
C GLU A 218 4.10 -0.17 -16.28
N ILE A 219 3.95 -0.29 -14.96
CA ILE A 219 4.10 -1.60 -14.30
C ILE A 219 3.03 -2.59 -14.76
N MET A 220 1.84 -2.11 -15.10
CA MET A 220 0.73 -2.95 -15.58
C MET A 220 0.97 -3.62 -16.92
N LYS A 221 1.88 -3.09 -17.73
CA LYS A 221 2.24 -3.69 -19.02
C LYS A 221 3.19 -4.89 -18.86
N THR A 222 3.72 -5.11 -17.65
CA THR A 222 4.74 -6.13 -17.39
C THR A 222 4.15 -7.53 -17.28
N PRO A 223 4.91 -8.59 -17.62
CA PRO A 223 4.45 -9.96 -17.48
C PRO A 223 4.08 -10.34 -16.03
N ILE A 224 4.80 -9.80 -15.03
CA ILE A 224 4.50 -10.01 -13.60
C ILE A 224 3.08 -9.55 -13.28
N MET A 225 2.74 -8.32 -13.67
CA MET A 225 1.44 -7.73 -13.34
C MET A 225 0.30 -8.39 -14.11
N GLN A 226 0.56 -8.85 -15.34
CA GLN A 226 -0.38 -9.65 -16.13
C GLN A 226 -0.66 -11.01 -15.47
N GLU A 227 0.38 -11.70 -15.00
CA GLU A 227 0.22 -12.97 -14.29
C GLU A 227 -0.52 -12.77 -12.97
N PHE A 228 -0.15 -11.73 -12.21
CA PHE A 228 -0.85 -11.41 -10.98
C PHE A 228 -2.33 -11.08 -11.22
N TYR A 229 -2.64 -10.42 -12.33
CA TYR A 229 -4.02 -10.19 -12.75
C TYR A 229 -4.78 -11.47 -13.02
N ASN A 230 -4.22 -12.37 -13.82
CA ASN A 230 -4.84 -13.65 -14.13
C ASN A 230 -5.11 -14.45 -12.84
N PHE A 231 -4.16 -14.43 -11.91
CA PHE A 231 -4.32 -15.06 -10.61
C PHE A 231 -5.50 -14.46 -9.83
N LEU A 232 -5.56 -13.14 -9.66
CA LEU A 232 -6.65 -12.48 -8.92
C LEU A 232 -8.02 -12.62 -9.59
N HIS A 233 -8.05 -12.66 -10.92
CA HIS A 233 -9.25 -12.92 -11.69
C HIS A 233 -9.75 -14.36 -11.47
N SER A 234 -8.84 -15.36 -11.43
CA SER A 234 -9.20 -16.75 -11.13
C SER A 234 -9.78 -16.91 -9.71
N LYS A 235 -9.40 -16.01 -8.80
CA LYS A 235 -9.90 -15.93 -7.42
C LYS A 235 -11.22 -15.16 -7.29
N SER A 236 -11.85 -14.74 -8.38
CA SER A 236 -13.06 -13.89 -8.37
C SER A 236 -12.89 -12.60 -7.55
N ARG A 237 -11.65 -12.15 -7.32
CA ARG A 237 -11.35 -10.93 -6.56
C ARG A 237 -11.42 -9.68 -7.44
N LEU A 238 -11.37 -9.83 -8.76
CA LEU A 238 -11.48 -8.75 -9.75
C LEU A 238 -12.40 -9.20 -10.90
N MET A 239 -13.43 -8.41 -11.24
CA MET A 239 -14.45 -8.84 -12.20
C MET A 239 -14.16 -8.42 -13.65
N ARG A 240 -13.34 -7.36 -13.91
CA ARG A 240 -12.98 -6.88 -15.27
C ARG A 240 -11.60 -6.20 -15.36
N GLU A 241 -11.01 -6.15 -16.56
CA GLU A 241 -9.70 -5.52 -16.85
C GLU A 241 -9.70 -4.00 -16.57
N GLN A 242 -10.80 -3.30 -16.87
CA GLN A 242 -10.96 -1.88 -16.53
C GLN A 242 -11.04 -1.63 -15.01
N GLU A 243 -11.48 -2.63 -14.23
CA GLU A 243 -11.57 -2.55 -12.76
C GLU A 243 -10.22 -2.85 -12.09
N TYR A 244 -9.18 -3.20 -12.86
CA TYR A 244 -7.87 -3.54 -12.34
C TYR A 244 -7.10 -2.30 -11.84
N THR A 245 -6.92 -1.31 -12.72
CA THR A 245 -6.31 -0.03 -12.35
C THR A 245 -7.13 0.59 -11.22
N ASP A 246 -8.46 0.49 -11.30
CA ASP A 246 -9.40 1.01 -10.31
C ASP A 246 -9.40 0.26 -8.97
N ALA A 247 -8.88 -0.98 -8.88
CA ALA A 247 -8.83 -1.77 -7.65
C ALA A 247 -7.46 -1.71 -6.95
N PHE A 248 -6.36 -1.64 -7.70
CA PHE A 248 -5.02 -1.47 -7.14
C PHE A 248 -4.72 -0.02 -6.79
N PHE A 249 -5.27 0.94 -7.55
CA PHE A 249 -5.11 2.36 -7.27
C PHE A 249 -5.59 2.73 -5.85
N PRO A 250 -6.77 2.29 -5.36
CA PRO A 250 -7.17 2.58 -3.99
C PRO A 250 -6.35 1.85 -2.90
N LEU A 251 -5.76 0.69 -3.21
CA LEU A 251 -4.99 -0.07 -2.21
C LEU A 251 -3.66 0.63 -1.86
N TRP A 252 -3.10 1.32 -2.86
CA TRP A 252 -1.72 1.83 -2.85
C TRP A 252 -1.60 3.35 -3.09
N PHE A 253 -2.61 4.00 -3.66
CA PHE A 253 -2.59 5.42 -4.05
C PHE A 253 -3.77 6.22 -3.47
N HIS A 254 -4.64 5.63 -2.64
CA HIS A 254 -5.70 6.38 -1.96
C HIS A 254 -5.15 7.32 -0.86
N PHE A 255 -5.92 8.32 -0.46
CA PHE A 255 -5.54 9.22 0.63
C PHE A 255 -6.09 8.72 1.97
N TYR A 256 -5.32 8.82 3.06
CA TYR A 256 -5.85 8.68 4.41
C TYR A 256 -5.48 9.87 5.30
N HIS A 257 -6.41 10.22 6.21
CA HIS A 257 -6.25 11.27 7.21
C HIS A 257 -5.45 10.73 8.41
N ARG A 258 -4.37 11.42 8.83
CA ARG A 258 -3.65 11.12 10.09
C ARG A 258 -4.17 12.04 11.21
N GLY A 259 -5.35 11.76 11.77
CA GLY A 259 -5.88 12.48 12.95
C GLY A 259 -7.05 13.42 12.64
N SER A 260 -7.54 14.16 13.65
CA SER A 260 -8.67 15.09 13.51
C SER A 260 -8.20 16.42 12.94
N CYS A 261 -8.47 16.66 11.65
CA CYS A 261 -8.30 17.95 10.98
C CYS A 261 -6.88 18.54 11.04
N GLU A 262 -5.96 18.05 10.20
CA GLU A 262 -4.81 18.75 9.61
C GLU A 262 -3.78 17.70 9.14
N GLY A 263 -3.73 17.44 7.82
CA GLY A 263 -2.66 16.62 7.23
C GLY A 263 -3.14 15.51 6.31
N HIS A 264 -3.07 15.74 5.01
CA HIS A 264 -3.11 14.66 4.02
C HIS A 264 -1.75 13.95 4.06
N SER A 265 -1.69 12.64 4.34
CA SER A 265 -0.49 11.84 4.09
C SER A 265 -0.77 10.89 2.94
N SER A 266 0.07 10.90 1.91
CA SER A 266 -0.06 9.96 0.80
C SER A 266 0.30 8.53 1.21
N ILE A 267 -0.43 7.56 0.67
CA ILE A 267 -0.03 6.15 0.71
C ILE A 267 1.24 5.92 -0.12
N ILE A 268 1.70 6.87 -0.94
CA ILE A 268 2.93 6.67 -1.72
C ILE A 268 4.20 6.69 -0.85
N LYS A 269 4.16 7.33 0.33
CA LYS A 269 5.16 7.10 1.39
C LYS A 269 5.19 5.64 1.87
N ASN A 270 4.05 4.95 1.81
CA ASN A 270 3.91 3.53 2.16
C ASN A 270 4.19 2.59 0.96
N LEU A 271 4.06 3.06 -0.29
CA LEU A 271 4.07 2.26 -1.53
C LEU A 271 5.31 1.37 -1.69
N PHE A 272 6.46 1.83 -1.22
CA PHE A 272 7.71 1.06 -1.25
C PHE A 272 8.54 1.19 0.01
N SER A 273 7.94 1.67 1.11
CA SER A 273 8.70 1.96 2.33
C SER A 273 9.96 2.80 1.98
N THR A 274 9.79 4.01 1.44
CA THR A 274 10.88 4.87 0.92
C THR A 274 11.62 5.67 2.01
N GLY A 275 11.28 5.43 3.28
CA GLY A 275 11.89 6.03 4.45
C GLY A 275 11.11 7.24 4.98
N GLU A 276 10.71 7.19 6.25
CA GLU A 276 10.22 8.34 7.01
C GLU A 276 11.06 8.52 8.28
N ILE A 277 11.39 9.75 8.67
CA ILE A 277 11.93 10.00 10.02
C ILE A 277 10.78 10.19 10.99
N LYS A 278 10.62 9.25 11.93
CA LYS A 278 9.67 9.35 13.03
C LYS A 278 10.41 9.41 14.35
N LYS A 279 10.19 10.47 15.13
CA LYS A 279 10.79 10.66 16.46
C LYS A 279 12.32 10.49 16.46
N GLY A 280 12.99 11.00 15.42
CA GLY A 280 14.45 10.89 15.29
C GLY A 280 14.98 9.49 14.97
N LYS A 281 14.12 8.58 14.48
CA LYS A 281 14.53 7.27 13.96
C LYS A 281 14.05 7.12 12.51
N VAL A 282 14.86 6.46 11.69
CA VAL A 282 14.46 6.08 10.33
C VAL A 282 13.49 4.90 10.42
N SER A 283 12.28 5.10 9.91
CA SER A 283 11.22 4.10 9.82
C SER A 283 10.95 3.78 8.36
N SER A 284 10.63 2.52 8.06
CA SER A 284 10.08 2.11 6.75
C SER A 284 10.95 2.56 5.57
N PHE A 285 12.24 2.14 5.52
CA PHE A 285 13.21 2.39 4.43
C PHE A 285 13.73 1.02 3.92
N HIS A 286 13.22 0.54 2.79
CA HIS A 286 13.39 -0.84 2.31
C HIS A 286 13.41 -0.94 0.76
N ASN A 287 13.91 0.10 0.08
CA ASN A 287 13.94 0.16 -1.38
C ASN A 287 15.33 0.52 -1.89
N TRP A 288 15.93 -0.40 -2.63
CA TRP A 288 17.31 -0.32 -3.10
C TRP A 288 17.54 0.84 -4.08
N ILE A 289 16.55 1.16 -4.93
CA ILE A 289 16.65 2.29 -5.89
C ILE A 289 16.77 3.60 -5.11
N ARG A 290 15.93 3.77 -4.07
CA ARG A 290 15.99 4.94 -3.20
C ARG A 290 17.29 4.98 -2.40
N PHE A 291 17.75 3.83 -1.90
CA PHE A 291 19.05 3.72 -1.21
C PHE A 291 20.18 4.21 -2.12
N TYR A 292 20.29 3.63 -3.32
CA TYR A 292 21.31 3.96 -4.30
C TYR A 292 21.34 5.46 -4.64
N LEU A 293 20.17 6.05 -4.93
CA LEU A 293 20.08 7.48 -5.26
C LEU A 293 20.56 8.38 -4.10
N LEU A 294 20.28 7.99 -2.85
CA LEU A 294 20.69 8.74 -1.66
C LEU A 294 22.15 8.53 -1.27
N GLU A 295 22.69 7.33 -1.48
CA GLU A 295 24.12 7.06 -1.30
C GLU A 295 24.93 7.83 -2.36
N LYS A 296 24.46 7.85 -3.60
CA LYS A 296 25.05 8.63 -4.69
C LYS A 296 25.06 10.14 -4.40
N SER A 297 24.00 10.68 -3.81
CA SER A 297 23.92 12.09 -3.41
C SER A 297 24.72 12.43 -2.14
N GLY A 298 25.29 11.42 -1.46
CA GLY A 298 26.00 11.60 -0.19
C GLY A 298 25.10 11.88 1.02
N SER A 299 23.79 11.67 0.87
CA SER A 299 22.81 11.86 1.95
C SER A 299 22.64 10.61 2.82
N LEU A 300 23.12 9.47 2.34
CA LEU A 300 23.08 8.18 3.03
C LEU A 300 24.50 7.58 3.09
N ASN A 301 24.86 7.04 4.24
CA ASN A 301 26.10 6.30 4.45
C ASN A 301 25.80 4.86 4.90
N TYR A 302 26.28 3.87 4.15
CA TYR A 302 26.18 2.45 4.47
C TYR A 302 27.20 2.07 5.55
N TYR A 303 26.82 1.26 6.54
CA TYR A 303 27.69 0.93 7.68
C TYR A 303 28.14 -0.53 7.71
N SER A 304 27.21 -1.46 7.46
CA SER A 304 27.46 -2.91 7.44
C SER A 304 26.19 -3.66 7.06
N HIS A 305 26.29 -4.98 6.89
CA HIS A 305 25.14 -5.86 6.79
C HIS A 305 25.18 -6.95 7.88
N ASN A 306 24.02 -7.48 8.23
CA ASN A 306 23.85 -8.56 9.21
C ASN A 306 23.16 -9.79 8.61
N PHE A 307 22.68 -9.69 7.37
CA PHE A 307 22.03 -10.79 6.67
C PHE A 307 22.28 -10.70 5.18
N GLU A 308 22.54 -11.85 4.56
CA GLU A 308 22.60 -12.05 3.11
C GLU A 308 21.61 -13.15 2.73
N GLY A 309 20.91 -12.96 1.61
CA GLY A 309 19.99 -13.94 1.05
C GLY A 309 20.71 -15.26 0.73
N PRO A 310 20.13 -16.42 1.04
CA PRO A 310 20.79 -17.72 0.85
C PRO A 310 20.90 -18.19 -0.61
N TRP A 311 20.27 -17.48 -1.56
CA TRP A 311 20.23 -17.88 -2.96
C TRP A 311 21.27 -17.13 -3.80
N PRO A 312 21.82 -17.77 -4.85
CA PRO A 312 22.71 -17.09 -5.78
C PRO A 312 21.92 -16.19 -6.74
N GLY A 313 22.48 -15.04 -7.07
CA GLY A 313 21.98 -14.14 -8.11
C GLY A 313 20.94 -13.12 -7.64
N TYR A 314 20.35 -12.41 -8.61
CA TYR A 314 19.46 -11.28 -8.39
C TYR A 314 17.95 -11.64 -8.49
N PRO A 315 17.07 -10.98 -7.70
CA PRO A 315 17.40 -9.95 -6.72
C PRO A 315 18.10 -10.52 -5.48
N GLU A 316 19.16 -9.85 -5.02
CA GLU A 316 19.87 -10.19 -3.79
C GLU A 316 19.11 -9.61 -2.59
N MET A 317 19.18 -10.24 -1.41
CA MET A 317 18.53 -9.71 -0.20
C MET A 317 19.57 -9.37 0.84
N LEU A 318 19.61 -8.11 1.28
CA LEU A 318 20.50 -7.68 2.36
C LEU A 318 19.73 -7.10 3.53
N GLY A 319 20.11 -7.52 4.74
CA GLY A 319 19.80 -6.80 5.99
C GLY A 319 20.96 -5.86 6.30
N MET A 320 20.71 -4.56 6.30
CA MET A 320 21.74 -3.53 6.34
C MET A 320 21.52 -2.46 7.41
N GLN A 321 22.64 -1.91 7.87
CA GLN A 321 22.72 -0.73 8.73
C GLN A 321 23.18 0.45 7.90
N PHE A 322 22.55 1.60 8.14
CA PHE A 322 22.93 2.82 7.45
C PHE A 322 22.52 4.06 8.23
N ASN A 323 23.17 5.16 7.90
CA ASN A 323 22.84 6.48 8.39
C ASN A 323 22.24 7.31 7.25
N TRP A 324 21.06 7.87 7.46
CA TRP A 324 20.40 8.75 6.49
C TRP A 324 20.22 10.15 7.08
N ASN A 325 20.94 11.14 6.54
CA ASN A 325 20.98 12.54 7.01
C ASN A 325 21.16 12.69 8.54
N GLY A 326 22.06 11.89 9.13
CA GLY A 326 22.35 11.92 10.57
C GLY A 326 21.49 10.98 11.41
N TYR A 327 20.52 10.29 10.81
CA TYR A 327 19.63 9.37 11.50
C TYR A 327 20.01 7.93 11.21
N PHE A 328 20.41 7.21 12.26
CA PHE A 328 20.79 5.80 12.16
C PHE A 328 19.57 4.89 12.04
N LYS A 329 19.65 3.94 11.11
CA LYS A 329 18.74 2.80 11.01
C LYS A 329 19.50 1.54 11.40
N GLU A 330 18.98 0.88 12.43
CA GLU A 330 19.58 -0.32 13.02
C GLU A 330 19.51 -1.53 12.10
N VAL A 331 18.34 -1.83 11.55
CA VAL A 331 18.21 -2.88 10.51
C VAL A 331 17.18 -2.43 9.48
N GLY A 332 17.59 -2.46 8.21
CA GLY A 332 16.75 -2.29 7.04
C GLY A 332 17.02 -3.40 6.06
N SER A 333 15.97 -4.06 5.62
CA SER A 333 16.06 -5.16 4.68
C SER A 333 15.45 -4.77 3.34
N GLU A 334 16.10 -5.11 2.25
CA GLU A 334 15.63 -4.79 0.90
C GLU A 334 16.06 -5.83 -0.11
N PHE A 335 15.31 -5.92 -1.20
CA PHE A 335 15.72 -6.63 -2.41
C PHE A 335 16.59 -5.70 -3.24
N ILE A 336 17.82 -6.10 -3.53
CA ILE A 336 18.75 -5.38 -4.38
C ILE A 336 18.58 -5.92 -5.80
N GLY A 337 18.35 -5.02 -6.74
CA GLY A 337 18.22 -5.32 -8.16
C GLY A 337 16.87 -5.91 -8.58
N SER A 338 15.87 -5.92 -7.71
CA SER A 338 14.48 -6.18 -8.10
C SER A 338 13.93 -5.02 -8.94
N SER A 339 12.98 -5.30 -9.83
CA SER A 339 12.22 -4.25 -10.49
C SER A 339 11.13 -3.65 -9.58
N PRO A 340 10.71 -2.38 -9.79
CA PRO A 340 9.60 -1.79 -9.03
C PRO A 340 8.31 -2.61 -9.07
N GLU A 341 8.01 -3.23 -10.20
CA GLU A 341 6.84 -4.10 -10.41
C GLU A 341 6.95 -5.42 -9.64
N TYR A 342 8.14 -6.00 -9.50
CA TYR A 342 8.36 -7.20 -8.68
C TYR A 342 8.09 -6.92 -7.21
N ASP A 343 8.71 -5.86 -6.66
CA ASP A 343 8.48 -5.42 -5.28
C ASP A 343 6.99 -5.15 -5.04
N PHE A 344 6.34 -4.43 -5.97
CA PHE A 344 4.92 -4.11 -5.90
C PHE A 344 4.04 -5.37 -5.86
N ALA A 345 4.27 -6.32 -6.77
CA ALA A 345 3.49 -7.55 -6.86
C ALA A 345 3.67 -8.43 -5.61
N MET A 346 4.91 -8.63 -5.16
CA MET A 346 5.25 -9.44 -3.98
C MET A 346 4.61 -8.87 -2.71
N TYR A 347 4.74 -7.55 -2.49
CA TYR A 347 4.16 -6.89 -1.33
C TYR A 347 2.63 -6.91 -1.37
N THR A 348 2.04 -6.72 -2.55
CA THR A 348 0.58 -6.76 -2.68
C THR A 348 0.02 -8.16 -2.45
N LEU A 349 0.66 -9.19 -3.02
CA LEU A 349 0.29 -10.60 -2.79
C LEU A 349 0.27 -10.91 -1.30
N CYS A 350 1.34 -10.55 -0.59
CA CYS A 350 1.45 -10.80 0.83
C CYS A 350 0.46 -10.00 1.68
N PHE A 351 0.16 -8.75 1.30
CA PHE A 351 -0.88 -7.97 1.97
C PHE A 351 -2.27 -8.57 1.76
N LEU A 352 -2.58 -9.03 0.55
CA LEU A 352 -3.87 -9.64 0.21
C LEU A 352 -4.06 -11.05 0.80
N ALA A 353 -2.97 -11.79 1.00
CA ALA A 353 -3.00 -13.16 1.49
C ALA A 353 -2.83 -13.26 3.02
N LYS A 354 -1.94 -12.46 3.61
CA LYS A 354 -1.52 -12.51 5.01
C LYS A 354 -1.31 -11.10 5.59
N PRO A 355 -2.36 -10.24 5.65
CA PRO A 355 -2.21 -8.90 6.22
C PRO A 355 -1.78 -8.98 7.70
N ASP A 356 -0.87 -8.09 8.10
CA ASP A 356 -0.31 -7.99 9.46
C ASP A 356 0.44 -9.24 9.96
N LYS A 357 0.70 -10.22 9.09
CA LYS A 357 1.37 -11.48 9.42
C LYS A 357 2.57 -11.71 8.50
N LEU A 358 3.52 -12.50 8.97
CA LEU A 358 4.65 -12.94 8.15
C LEU A 358 4.13 -13.82 7.00
N CYS A 359 4.30 -13.33 5.78
CA CYS A 359 3.95 -14.00 4.54
C CYS A 359 5.16 -14.77 4.03
N LYS A 360 5.06 -16.10 3.88
CA LYS A 360 6.14 -16.92 3.33
C LYS A 360 6.05 -16.96 1.82
N VAL A 361 7.09 -16.51 1.15
CA VAL A 361 7.24 -16.50 -0.31
C VAL A 361 8.44 -17.35 -0.71
N SER A 362 8.50 -17.70 -1.99
CA SER A 362 9.63 -18.44 -2.55
C SER A 362 10.31 -17.58 -3.61
N VAL A 363 11.64 -17.51 -3.54
CA VAL A 363 12.48 -16.77 -4.47
C VAL A 363 13.61 -17.69 -4.89
N ASN A 364 13.65 -18.05 -6.18
CA ASN A 364 14.68 -18.93 -6.74
C ASN A 364 14.77 -20.30 -6.03
N GLY A 365 13.64 -20.83 -5.56
CA GLY A 365 13.54 -22.08 -4.81
C GLY A 365 13.82 -21.98 -3.30
N TYR A 366 14.13 -20.78 -2.79
CA TYR A 366 14.39 -20.54 -1.37
C TYR A 366 13.21 -19.83 -0.72
N GLN A 367 12.82 -20.28 0.47
CA GLN A 367 11.74 -19.64 1.22
C GLN A 367 12.25 -18.47 2.05
N MET A 368 11.51 -17.37 2.01
CA MET A 368 11.76 -16.20 2.84
C MET A 368 10.46 -15.57 3.33
N GLY A 369 10.56 -14.64 4.28
CA GLY A 369 9.40 -13.92 4.82
C GLY A 369 9.27 -12.53 4.23
N ILE A 370 8.04 -12.08 3.98
CA ILE A 370 7.68 -10.68 3.75
C ILE A 370 6.73 -10.27 4.86
N GLN A 371 7.01 -9.14 5.50
CA GLN A 371 6.14 -8.56 6.51
C GLN A 371 5.38 -7.40 5.90
N THR A 372 4.05 -7.40 6.04
CA THR A 372 3.20 -6.26 5.69
C THR A 372 2.45 -5.79 6.94
N TYR A 373 2.15 -4.50 7.00
CA TYR A 373 1.34 -3.92 8.08
C TYR A 373 0.18 -3.12 7.50
N THR A 374 -0.99 -3.22 8.14
CA THR A 374 -2.21 -2.53 7.76
C THR A 374 -2.30 -1.18 8.45
N TRP A 375 -2.70 -0.16 7.69
CA TRP A 375 -3.13 1.12 8.24
C TRP A 375 -4.61 1.08 8.61
N THR A 376 -4.91 1.04 9.92
CA THR A 376 -6.29 0.92 10.43
C THR A 376 -6.92 2.25 10.86
N LYS A 377 -6.14 3.34 10.90
CA LYS A 377 -6.60 4.67 11.35
C LYS A 377 -7.19 5.53 10.24
N SER A 378 -7.87 4.94 9.25
CA SER A 378 -8.54 5.72 8.21
C SER A 378 -9.97 6.07 8.63
N VAL A 379 -10.37 7.33 8.46
CA VAL A 379 -11.74 7.82 8.70
C VAL A 379 -12.64 7.58 7.47
N TYR A 380 -12.09 6.99 6.40
CA TYR A 380 -12.73 6.86 5.10
C TYR A 380 -12.98 5.40 4.73
N GLY A 381 -14.26 5.09 4.52
CA GLY A 381 -14.75 3.82 3.98
C GLY A 381 -14.84 2.75 5.05
N ASN A 382 -16.07 2.51 5.54
CA ASN A 382 -16.53 1.35 6.32
C ASN A 382 -15.59 0.12 6.28
N GLY A 383 -14.53 0.09 7.11
CA GLY A 383 -13.64 -1.07 7.26
C GLY A 383 -12.60 -1.32 6.15
N LYS A 384 -12.29 -0.37 5.25
CA LYS A 384 -11.22 -0.55 4.24
C LYS A 384 -9.82 -0.58 4.88
N LYS A 385 -8.99 -1.54 4.44
CA LYS A 385 -7.61 -1.76 4.90
C LYS A 385 -6.63 -1.27 3.83
N TYR A 386 -5.61 -0.52 4.23
CA TYR A 386 -4.56 0.00 3.35
C TYR A 386 -3.18 -0.48 3.79
N VAL A 387 -2.21 -0.53 2.88
CA VAL A 387 -0.83 -0.89 3.22
C VAL A 387 -0.16 0.27 3.97
N ALA A 388 0.36 0.00 5.16
CA ALA A 388 1.16 0.94 5.96
C ALA A 388 2.65 0.84 5.65
N THR A 389 3.17 -0.39 5.55
CA THR A 389 4.57 -0.66 5.18
C THR A 389 4.65 -2.12 4.76
N ALA A 390 5.57 -2.42 3.85
CA ALA A 390 5.92 -3.76 3.43
C ALA A 390 7.44 -3.85 3.26
N TYR A 391 8.02 -4.98 3.67
CA TYR A 391 9.46 -5.24 3.52
C TYR A 391 9.79 -6.73 3.63
N PRO A 392 10.90 -7.19 3.04
CA PRO A 392 11.39 -8.55 3.21
C PRO A 392 11.92 -8.74 4.64
N ALA A 393 11.46 -9.74 5.37
CA ALA A 393 11.85 -9.96 6.76
C ALA A 393 13.18 -10.72 6.85
N THR A 394 14.15 -10.16 7.58
CA THR A 394 15.43 -10.81 7.91
C THR A 394 15.38 -11.44 9.31
N PRO A 395 16.14 -12.51 9.58
CA PRO A 395 16.17 -13.21 10.88
C PRO A 395 16.67 -12.39 12.07
#